data_AF-A0A9E4T4L7-F1
#
_entry.id   AF-A0A9E4T4L7-F1
#
_cell.length_a   1.000
_cell.length_b   1.000
_cell.length_c   1.000
_cell.angle_alpha   90.00
_cell.angle_beta   90.00
_cell.angle_gamma   90.00
#
_symmetry.space_group_name_H-M   'P 1'
#
loop_
_entity.id
_entity.type
_entity.pdbx_description
1 polymer ?
#
loop_
_entity_poly.entity_id
_entity_poly.type
_entity_poly.pdbx_seq_one_letter_code
_entity_poly.pdbx_strand_id
1 'polypeptide(L)' 'ADFCLIRGYKADTLGNVVYKGTSRNFNSVMAPAARVTVVEVDEIVAPGELSPEEIVTPGVYINRVVRRPDGFSAYEQIE' A
#
# COMPACT_ATOMS: atom_id res chain seq x y z
N ALA A 1 15.67 6.90 -4.84
CA ALA A 1 16.14 5.51 -4.69
C ALA A 1 15.71 4.67 -5.90
N ASP A 2 16.29 3.50 -6.12
CA ASP A 2 15.82 2.59 -7.18
C ASP A 2 14.47 1.96 -6.85
N PHE A 3 14.33 1.45 -5.63
CA PHE A 3 13.13 0.77 -5.16
C PHE A 3 12.61 1.38 -3.85
N CYS A 4 11.29 1.37 -3.68
CA CYS A 4 10.58 1.69 -2.45
C CYS A 4 9.61 0.54 -2.14
N LEU A 5 9.71 0.01 -0.91
CA LEU A 5 8.82 -1.04 -0.40
C LEU A 5 8.01 -0.42 0.74
N ILE A 6 6.70 -0.38 0.57
CA ILE A 6 5.78 0.26 1.54
C ILE A 6 4.59 -0.65 1.83
N ARG A 7 3.89 -0.34 2.91
CA ARG A 7 2.70 -1.04 3.36
C ARG A 7 1.48 -0.13 3.40
N GLY A 8 0.42 -0.53 2.71
CA GLY A 8 -0.91 0.07 2.77
C GLY A 8 -1.91 -0.83 3.50
N TYR A 9 -3.14 -0.34 3.65
CA TYR A 9 -4.27 -1.13 4.15
C TYR A 9 -5.06 -1.74 2.99
N LYS A 10 -5.59 -0.89 2.10
CA LYS A 10 -6.25 -1.31 0.86
C LYS A 10 -5.65 -0.56 -0.32
N ALA A 11 -5.69 -1.19 -1.49
CA ALA A 11 -5.45 -0.51 -2.74
C ALA A 11 -6.47 -0.90 -3.80
N ASP A 12 -6.75 0.00 -4.73
CA ASP A 12 -7.49 -0.37 -5.94
C ASP A 12 -6.54 -0.90 -7.04
N THR A 13 -7.09 -1.45 -8.11
CA THR A 13 -6.28 -1.95 -9.25
C THR A 13 -5.62 -0.84 -10.08
N LEU A 14 -5.92 0.44 -9.82
CA LEU A 14 -5.21 1.59 -10.40
C LEU A 14 -4.01 2.01 -9.55
N GLY A 15 -3.83 1.40 -8.37
CA GLY A 15 -2.73 1.64 -7.45
C GLY A 15 -3.01 2.69 -6.38
N ASN A 16 -4.22 3.24 -6.28
CA ASN A 16 -4.55 4.18 -5.21
C ASN A 16 -4.55 3.46 -3.86
N VAL A 17 -3.93 4.05 -2.84
CA VAL A 17 -3.72 3.40 -1.54
C VAL A 17 -4.33 4.20 -0.40
N VAL A 18 -5.02 3.49 0.48
CA VAL A 18 -5.48 3.99 1.79
C VAL A 18 -4.72 3.28 2.92
N TYR A 19 -4.60 3.95 4.07
CA TYR A 19 -3.86 3.46 5.24
C TYR A 19 -4.79 3.35 6.46
N LYS A 20 -4.39 2.55 7.45
CA LYS A 20 -5.17 2.35 8.69
C LYS A 20 -4.40 2.85 9.91
N GLY A 21 -4.94 3.84 10.61
CA GLY A 21 -4.34 4.39 11.83
C GLY A 21 -2.92 4.92 11.60
N THR A 22 -1.99 4.55 12.49
CA THR A 22 -0.60 5.04 12.48
C THR A 22 0.28 4.40 11.40
N SER A 23 -0.22 3.40 10.67
CA SER A 23 0.52 2.75 9.57
C SER A 23 0.82 3.70 8.40
N ARG A 24 0.16 4.86 8.32
CA ARG A 24 0.42 5.88 7.29
C ARG A 24 1.84 6.46 7.32
N ASN A 25 2.47 6.51 8.50
CA ASN A 25 3.78 7.11 8.81
C ASN A 25 4.62 7.64 7.61
N PHE A 26 5.67 6.93 7.20
CA PHE A 26 6.56 7.28 6.11
C PHE A 26 6.10 6.70 4.76
N ASN A 27 5.19 5.72 4.77
CA ASN A 27 4.78 5.01 3.55
C ASN A 27 4.36 5.97 2.43
N SER A 28 3.51 6.97 2.75
CA SER A 28 2.99 7.88 1.72
C SER A 28 4.04 8.86 1.19
N VAL A 29 4.99 9.28 2.03
CA VAL A 29 6.04 10.23 1.63
C VAL A 29 7.23 9.55 0.95
N MET A 30 7.45 8.25 1.20
CA MET A 30 8.48 7.46 0.53
C MET A 30 8.06 7.03 -0.88
N ALA A 31 6.77 6.80 -1.13
CA ALA A 31 6.25 6.37 -2.44
C ALA A 31 6.75 7.20 -3.64
N PRO A 32 6.73 8.56 -3.62
CA PRO A 32 7.24 9.35 -4.74
C PRO A 32 8.78 9.43 -4.82
N ALA A 33 9.52 8.93 -3.82
CA ALA A 33 10.98 9.09 -3.72
C ALA A 33 11.79 7.98 -4.41
N ALA A 34 11.13 7.07 -5.13
CA ALA A 34 11.78 5.97 -5.84
C ALA A 34 11.30 5.81 -7.28
N ARG A 35 12.14 5.17 -8.10
CA ARG A 35 11.83 4.83 -9.49
C ARG A 35 10.80 3.70 -9.59
N VAL A 36 10.84 2.75 -8.67
CA VAL A 36 9.88 1.65 -8.59
C VAL A 36 9.35 1.52 -7.16
N THR A 37 8.05 1.73 -6.98
CA THR A 37 7.36 1.57 -5.70
C THR A 37 6.46 0.34 -5.74
N VAL A 38 6.67 -0.55 -4.77
CA VAL A 38 5.86 -1.74 -4.53
C VAL A 38 5.14 -1.56 -3.20
N VAL A 39 3.81 -1.65 -3.24
CA VAL A 39 2.98 -1.61 -2.03
C VAL A 39 2.39 -2.99 -1.76
N GLU A 40 2.59 -3.48 -0.53
CA GLU A 40 1.78 -4.58 -0.03
C GLU A 40 0.53 -4.05 0.67
N VAL A 41 -0.60 -4.73 0.49
CA VAL A 41 -1.91 -4.36 1.08
C VAL A 41 -2.64 -5.60 1.59
N ASP A 42 -3.55 -5.39 2.54
CA ASP A 42 -4.38 -6.47 3.06
C ASP A 42 -5.53 -6.81 2.07
N GLU A 43 -6.04 -5.80 1.36
CA GLU A 43 -7.14 -5.96 0.41
C GLU A 43 -6.87 -5.22 -0.91
N ILE A 44 -7.19 -5.87 -2.03
CA ILE A 44 -7.24 -5.22 -3.35
C ILE A 44 -8.71 -5.12 -3.75
N VAL A 45 -9.16 -3.91 -4.05
CA VAL A 45 -10.57 -3.59 -4.38
C VAL A 45 -10.72 -3.10 -5.81
N ALA A 46 -11.96 -3.04 -6.30
CA ALA A 46 -12.23 -2.48 -7.62
C ALA A 46 -12.08 -0.95 -7.64
N PRO A 47 -11.71 -0.34 -8.78
CA PRO A 47 -11.69 1.11 -8.92
C PRO A 47 -13.05 1.73 -8.59
N GLY A 48 -13.05 2.79 -7.78
CA GLY A 48 -14.27 3.45 -7.30
C GLY A 48 -14.81 2.93 -5.96
N GLU A 49 -14.28 1.81 -5.43
CA GLU A 49 -14.63 1.35 -4.08
C GLU A 49 -13.88 2.11 -2.97
N LEU A 50 -12.74 2.73 -3.30
CA LEU A 50 -12.04 3.65 -2.39
C LEU A 50 -12.63 5.05 -2.54
N SER A 51 -12.99 5.67 -1.42
CA SER A 51 -13.40 7.08 -1.39
C SER A 51 -12.24 7.96 -1.87
N PRO A 52 -12.45 8.86 -2.85
CA PRO A 52 -11.40 9.77 -3.31
C PRO A 52 -10.79 10.62 -2.18
N GLU A 53 -11.57 10.98 -1.17
CA GLU A 53 -11.13 11.77 -0.01
C GLU A 53 -10.27 10.96 0.97
N GLU A 54 -10.30 9.63 0.88
CA GLU A 54 -9.50 8.73 1.73
C GLU A 54 -8.18 8.30 1.08
N ILE A 55 -8.04 8.53 -0.24
CA ILE A 55 -6.81 8.19 -0.98
C ILE A 55 -5.67 9.09 -0.48
N VAL A 56 -4.68 8.46 0.15
CA VAL A 56 -3.50 9.16 0.68
C VAL A 56 -2.35 9.09 -0.32
N THR A 57 -2.14 7.94 -0.94
CA THR A 57 -1.11 7.76 -1.97
C THR A 57 -1.79 7.51 -3.30
N PRO A 58 -1.79 8.51 -4.19
CA PRO A 58 -2.31 8.36 -5.54
C PRO A 58 -1.57 7.26 -6.31
N GLY A 59 -2.30 6.52 -7.14
CA GLY A 59 -1.76 5.38 -7.90
C GLY A 59 -0.64 5.72 -8.87
N VAL A 60 -0.49 6.99 -9.26
CA VAL A 60 0.65 7.45 -10.08
C VAL A 60 2.02 7.18 -9.44
N TYR A 61 2.08 7.09 -8.11
CA TYR A 61 3.31 6.79 -7.38
C TYR A 61 3.52 5.30 -7.12
N ILE A 62 2.61 4.43 -7.56
CA ILE A 62 2.63 2.99 -7.30
C ILE A 62 2.84 2.25 -8.61
N ASN A 63 3.88 1.42 -8.68
CA ASN A 63 4.15 0.60 -9.85
C ASN A 63 3.60 -0.81 -9.72
N ARG A 64 3.52 -1.33 -8.49
CA ARG A 64 3.06 -2.69 -8.21
C ARG A 64 2.28 -2.74 -6.91
N VAL A 65 1.13 -3.39 -6.95
CA VAL A 65 0.32 -3.72 -5.78
C VAL A 65 0.40 -5.23 -5.55
N VAL A 66 0.68 -5.64 -4.32
CA VAL A 66 0.73 -7.06 -3.93
C VAL A 66 -0.23 -7.28 -2.78
N ARG A 67 -1.14 -8.24 -2.91
CA ARG A 67 -2.00 -8.66 -1.80
C ARG A 67 -1.19 -9.54 -0.85
N ARG A 68 -1.24 -9.20 0.43
CA ARG A 68 -0.66 -10.00 1.51
C ARG A 68 -1.40 -11.35 1.63
N PRO A 69 -0.70 -12.47 1.90
CA PRO A 69 -1.36 -13.73 2.21
C PRO A 69 -2.27 -13.61 3.44
N ASP A 70 -3.39 -14.32 3.41
CA ASP A 70 -4.31 -14.40 4.53
C ASP A 70 -3.59 -14.99 5.76
N GLY A 71 -3.81 -14.39 6.93
CA GLY A 71 -3.21 -14.85 8.18
C GLY A 71 -1.72 -14.54 8.37
N PHE A 72 -1.02 -13.89 7.43
CA PHE A 72 0.36 -13.47 7.69
C PHE A 72 0.38 -12.48 8.87
N SER A 73 1.28 -12.67 9.83
CA SER A 73 1.67 -11.70 10.87
C SER A 73 3.20 -11.64 10.93
N ALA A 74 3.78 -10.44 10.90
CA ALA A 74 5.22 -10.28 11.09
C ALA A 74 5.68 -10.57 12.54
N TYR A 75 4.73 -10.74 13.45
CA TYR A 75 4.95 -10.94 14.89
C TYR A 75 4.46 -12.30 15.40
N GLU A 76 3.88 -13.13 14.54
CA GLU A 76 3.63 -14.52 14.92
C GLU A 76 4.98 -15.20 15.08
N GLN A 77 5.25 -15.65 16.32
CA GLN A 77 6.45 -16.40 16.64
C GLN A 77 6.43 -17.67 15.78
N ILE A 78 7.51 -17.88 15.02
CA ILE A 78 7.86 -19.20 14.52
C ILE A 78 8.09 -20.04 15.79
N GLU A 79 7.13 -20.88 16.16
CA GLU A 79 7.39 -21.98 17.10
C GLU A 79 8.40 -22.97 16.51
#